data_AF-A0A950LZW3-F1
#
_entry.id   AF-A0A950LZW3-F1
#
_cell.length_a   1.000
_cell.length_b   1.000
_cell.length_c   1.000
_cell.angle_alpha   90.00
_cell.angle_beta   90.00
_cell.angle_gamma   90.00
#
_symmetry.space_group_name_H-M   'P 1'
#
loop_
_entity.id
_entity.type
_entity.pdbx_description
1 polymer ?
#
loop_
_entity_poly.entity_id
_entity_poly.type
_entity_poly.pdbx_seq_one_letter_code
_entity_poly.pdbx_strand_id
1 'polypeptide(L)'
;MESIIVRAVAFEEGGVWVVQGIEYDVCAHAKDPAGVPSAFHRAVAENIFITQHLGRNPLQGIKPAPPRFREMFERAAARVSALNEPELPMAAMDIRLVEHV
;
A
#
# COMPACT_ATOMS: atom_id res chain seq x y z
N MET A 1 3.98 -20.84 0.14
CA MET A 1 4.19 -19.51 0.74
C MET A 1 2.80 -18.95 1.02
N GLU A 2 2.49 -18.56 2.25
CA GLU A 2 1.19 -17.96 2.55
C GLU A 2 1.00 -16.67 1.76
N SER A 3 -0.21 -16.45 1.26
CA SER A 3 -0.57 -15.22 0.55
C SER A 3 -0.64 -14.08 1.55
N ILE A 4 0.22 -13.08 1.40
CA ILE A 4 0.19 -11.84 2.20
C ILE A 4 -0.86 -10.92 1.60
N ILE A 5 -1.83 -10.45 2.38
CA ILE A 5 -2.78 -9.43 1.92
C ILE A 5 -2.36 -8.09 2.52
N VAL A 6 -2.18 -7.07 1.66
CA VAL A 6 -1.86 -5.71 2.09
C VAL A 6 -2.97 -4.78 1.63
N ARG A 7 -3.65 -4.15 2.60
CA ARG A 7 -4.62 -3.09 2.36
C ARG A 7 -3.92 -1.75 2.42
N ALA A 8 -4.38 -0.80 1.61
CA ALA A 8 -3.86 0.57 1.63
C ALA A 8 -4.93 1.61 1.35
N VAL A 9 -4.73 2.81 1.89
CA VAL A 9 -5.52 3.99 1.56
C VAL A 9 -4.68 4.97 0.76
N ALA A 10 -5.27 5.50 -0.31
CA ALA A 10 -4.71 6.55 -1.14
C ALA A 10 -5.50 7.84 -0.97
N PHE A 11 -4.78 8.95 -0.82
CA PHE A 11 -5.35 10.28 -0.64
C PHE A 11 -4.38 11.33 -1.20
N GLU A 12 -4.91 12.49 -1.60
CA GLU A 12 -4.07 13.60 -2.06
C GLU A 12 -3.73 14.50 -0.88
N GLU A 13 -2.46 14.86 -0.73
CA GLU A 13 -2.00 15.84 0.26
C GLU A 13 -0.97 16.76 -0.40
N GLY A 14 -1.27 18.06 -0.45
CA GLY A 14 -0.33 19.07 -0.99
C GLY A 14 0.01 18.89 -2.48
N GLY A 15 -0.92 18.38 -3.30
CA GLY A 15 -0.72 18.16 -4.73
C GLY A 15 0.07 16.89 -5.07
N VAL A 16 0.23 15.99 -4.10
CA VAL A 16 0.89 14.68 -4.27
C VAL A 16 -0.06 13.59 -3.78
N TRP A 17 -0.11 12.47 -4.50
CA TRP A 17 -0.84 11.30 -4.06
C TRP A 17 0.00 10.50 -3.08
N VAL A 18 -0.52 10.33 -1.87
CA VAL A 18 0.03 9.49 -0.81
C VAL A 18 -0.71 8.17 -0.81
N VAL A 19 0.00 7.06 -0.63
CA VAL A 19 -0.60 5.74 -0.42
C VAL A 19 0.05 5.05 0.77
N GLN A 20 -0.78 4.69 1.73
CA GLN A 20 -0.38 4.21 3.04
C GLN A 20 -0.98 2.83 3.31
N GLY A 21 -0.12 1.85 3.62
CA GLY A 21 -0.53 0.50 4.03
C GLY A 21 -1.24 0.51 5.39
N ILE A 22 -2.05 -0.51 5.67
CA ILE A 22 -2.83 -0.63 6.91
C ILE A 22 -2.21 -1.64 7.89
N GLU A 23 -1.94 -2.86 7.41
CA GLU A 23 -1.31 -3.93 8.22
C GLU A 23 0.15 -3.62 8.52
N TYR A 24 0.79 -2.90 7.62
CA TYR A 24 2.20 -2.55 7.64
C TYR A 24 2.34 -1.07 7.32
N ASP A 25 3.14 -0.36 8.12
CA ASP A 25 3.45 1.05 7.98
C ASP A 25 4.42 1.27 6.80
N VAL A 26 3.93 0.99 5.61
CA VAL A 26 4.58 1.19 4.33
C VAL A 26 3.87 2.33 3.62
N CYS A 27 4.63 3.34 3.22
CA CYS A 27 4.11 4.52 2.54
C CYS A 27 4.82 4.71 1.20
N ALA A 28 4.09 5.15 0.19
CA ALA A 28 4.62 5.58 -1.09
C ALA A 28 3.93 6.84 -1.59
N HIS A 29 4.53 7.47 -2.60
CA HIS A 29 4.02 8.69 -3.21
C HIS A 29 3.95 8.55 -4.73
N ALA A 30 2.95 9.18 -5.34
CA ALA A 30 2.79 9.28 -6.78
C ALA A 30 2.42 10.72 -7.18
N LYS A 31 2.75 11.10 -8.41
CA LYS A 31 2.40 12.42 -8.97
C LYS A 31 0.94 12.52 -9.40
N ASP A 32 0.34 11.37 -9.70
CA ASP A 32 -1.02 11.25 -10.22
C ASP A 32 -1.68 9.98 -9.64
N PRO A 33 -3.02 9.88 -9.65
CA PRO A 33 -3.73 8.73 -9.08
C PRO A 33 -3.41 7.41 -9.81
N ALA A 34 -3.06 7.45 -11.11
CA ALA A 34 -2.76 6.25 -11.88
C ALA A 34 -1.41 5.63 -11.48
N GLY A 35 -0.48 6.43 -10.96
CA GLY A 35 0.80 5.97 -10.41
C GLY A 35 0.71 5.30 -9.04
N VAL A 36 -0.39 5.48 -8.30
CA VAL A 36 -0.56 4.98 -6.93
C VAL A 36 -0.33 3.47 -6.80
N PRO A 37 -0.96 2.60 -7.62
CA PRO A 37 -0.78 1.16 -7.49
C PRO A 37 0.68 0.73 -7.70
N SER A 38 1.34 1.28 -8.73
CA SER A 38 2.73 0.94 -9.05
C SER A 38 3.70 1.41 -7.96
N ALA A 39 3.52 2.64 -7.46
CA ALA A 39 4.33 3.20 -6.40
C ALA A 39 4.23 2.38 -5.10
N PHE A 40 3.00 2.01 -4.71
CA PHE A 40 2.77 1.21 -3.51
C PHE A 40 3.31 -0.21 -3.64
N HIS A 41 3.08 -0.84 -4.79
CA HIS A 41 3.58 -2.18 -5.07
C HIS A 41 5.11 -2.25 -4.97
N ARG A 42 5.81 -1.27 -5.56
CA ARG A 42 7.26 -1.18 -5.45
C ARG A 42 7.71 -1.05 -3.99
N ALA A 43 7.08 -0.17 -3.20
CA ALA A 43 7.44 0.04 -1.80
C ALA A 43 7.26 -1.24 -0.96
N VAL A 44 6.18 -2.00 -1.18
CA VAL A 44 5.97 -3.30 -0.51
C VAL A 44 7.01 -4.33 -0.95
N ALA A 45 7.27 -4.45 -2.25
CA ALA A 45 8.26 -5.38 -2.79
C ALA A 45 9.68 -5.10 -2.25
N GLU A 46 10.09 -3.83 -2.19
CA GLU A 46 11.37 -3.43 -1.62
C GLU A 46 11.49 -3.82 -0.13
N ASN A 47 10.44 -3.60 0.66
CA ASN A 47 10.42 -4.01 2.07
C ASN A 47 10.47 -5.54 2.24
N ILE A 48 9.78 -6.30 1.40
CA ILE A 48 9.87 -7.77 1.38
C ILE A 48 11.30 -8.20 1.06
N PHE A 49 11.90 -7.64 0.01
CA PHE A 49 13.27 -7.98 -0.40
C PHE A 49 14.29 -7.68 0.71
N ILE A 50 14.19 -6.51 1.34
CA ILE A 50 15.09 -6.11 2.44
C ILE A 50 14.93 -7.06 3.63
N THR A 51 13.71 -7.36 4.07
CA THR A 51 13.48 -8.28 5.20
C THR A 51 14.00 -9.69 4.92
N GLN A 52 13.76 -10.22 3.71
CA GLN A 52 14.29 -11.51 3.28
C GLN A 52 15.83 -11.52 3.21
N HIS A 53 16.44 -10.44 2.70
CA HIS A 53 17.90 -10.30 2.66
C HIS A 53 18.52 -10.34 4.07
N LEU A 54 17.79 -9.86 5.08
CA LEU A 54 18.18 -9.92 6.49
C LEU A 54 17.82 -11.27 7.17
N GLY A 55 17.39 -12.28 6.42
CA GLY A 55 17.01 -13.60 6.94
C GLY A 55 15.70 -13.60 7.73
N ARG A 56 14.84 -12.60 7.54
CA ARG A 56 13.55 -12.44 8.21
C ARG A 56 12.40 -12.88 7.31
N ASN A 57 11.25 -13.14 7.92
CA ASN A 57 10.02 -13.35 7.16
C ASN A 57 9.63 -12.04 6.43
N PRO A 58 8.93 -12.11 5.28
CA PRO A 58 8.48 -10.94 4.55
C PRO A 58 7.75 -9.93 5.46
N LEU A 59 8.14 -8.66 5.37
CA LEU A 59 7.58 -7.54 6.15
C LEU A 59 7.72 -7.67 7.69
N GLN A 60 8.47 -8.66 8.18
CA GLN A 60 8.65 -8.89 9.60
C GLN A 60 9.36 -7.70 10.28
N GLY A 61 8.76 -7.21 11.35
CA GLY A 61 9.28 -6.09 12.14
C GLY A 61 8.74 -4.73 11.69
N ILE A 62 7.97 -4.67 10.60
CA ILE A 62 7.21 -3.47 10.23
C ILE A 62 5.95 -3.42 11.10
N LYS A 63 5.76 -2.32 11.82
CA LYS A 63 4.59 -2.12 12.67
C LYS A 63 3.35 -1.82 11.81
N PRO A 64 2.12 -2.00 12.33
CA PRO A 64 0.93 -1.48 11.68
C PRO A 64 0.98 0.04 11.53
N ALA A 65 0.27 0.55 10.52
CA ALA A 65 0.16 1.98 10.32
C ALA A 65 -0.64 2.66 11.44
N PRO A 66 -0.43 3.98 11.66
CA PRO A 66 -1.22 4.75 12.62
C PRO A 66 -2.74 4.58 12.46
N PRO A 67 -3.53 4.52 13.56
CA PRO A 67 -4.96 4.22 13.50
C PRO A 67 -5.78 5.10 12.54
N ARG A 68 -5.42 6.38 12.40
CA ARG A 68 -6.07 7.32 11.48
C ARG A 68 -6.18 6.80 10.05
N PHE A 69 -5.18 6.05 9.55
CA PHE A 69 -5.19 5.56 8.18
C PHE A 69 -6.13 4.37 7.99
N ARG A 70 -6.31 3.56 9.05
CA ARG A 70 -7.35 2.53 9.07
C ARG A 70 -8.73 3.16 9.04
N GLU A 71 -8.95 4.20 9.83
CA GLU A 71 -10.23 4.95 9.81
C GLU A 71 -10.49 5.57 8.43
N MET A 72 -9.46 6.12 7.78
CA MET A 72 -9.57 6.62 6.40
C MET A 72 -9.91 5.51 5.42
N PHE A 73 -9.27 4.34 5.52
CA PHE A 73 -9.56 3.18 4.66
C PHE A 73 -11.00 2.67 4.82
N GLU A 74 -11.49 2.63 6.06
CA GLU A 74 -12.85 2.17 6.38
C GLU A 74 -13.92 3.15 5.87
N ARG A 75 -13.60 4.44 5.79
CA ARG A 75 -14.49 5.50 5.28
C ARG A 75 -14.37 5.71 3.77
N ALA A 76 -13.34 5.17 3.12
CA ALA A 76 -13.10 5.36 1.70
C ALA A 76 -14.26 4.85 0.84
N ALA A 77 -14.79 5.73 -0.01
CA ALA A 77 -15.96 5.45 -0.84
C ALA A 77 -15.62 4.70 -2.14
N ALA A 78 -14.36 4.77 -2.59
CA ALA A 78 -13.92 4.21 -3.86
C ALA A 78 -12.80 3.17 -3.68
N ARG A 79 -12.85 2.09 -4.47
CA ARG A 79 -11.76 1.12 -4.59
C ARG A 79 -10.91 1.46 -5.80
N VAL A 80 -9.59 1.42 -5.64
CA VAL A 80 -8.61 1.58 -6.72
C VAL A 80 -8.00 0.21 -7.01
N SER A 81 -8.08 -0.20 -8.28
CA SER A 81 -7.37 -1.38 -8.78
C SER A 81 -6.56 -0.98 -10.00
N ALA A 82 -5.38 -1.56 -10.16
CA ALA A 82 -4.64 -1.44 -11.41
C ALA A 82 -5.44 -2.14 -12.53
N LEU A 83 -5.50 -1.51 -13.72
CA LEU A 83 -6.12 -2.14 -14.90
C LEU A 83 -5.33 -3.36 -15.40
N ASN A 84 -4.03 -3.39 -15.09
CA ASN A 84 -3.15 -4.54 -15.29
C ASN A 84 -2.55 -4.89 -13.93
N GLU A 85 -2.81 -6.11 -13.44
CA GLU A 85 -2.10 -6.62 -12.26
C GLU A 85 -0.63 -6.82 -12.64
N PRO A 86 0.33 -6.32 -11.86
CA PRO A 86 1.73 -6.65 -12.10
C PRO A 86 1.90 -8.18 -11.96
N GLU A 87 2.53 -8.83 -12.96
CA GLU A 87 2.95 -10.23 -12.87
C GLU A 87 4.08 -10.38 -11.83
N LEU A 88 3.73 -10.27 -10.54
CA LEU A 88 4.63 -10.61 -9.45
C LEU A 88 3.90 -11.52 -8.45
N PRO A 89 4.55 -12.60 -7.95
CA PRO A 89 3.86 -13.69 -7.27
C PRO A 89 3.45 -13.41 -5.81
N MET A 90 3.47 -12.15 -5.34
CA MET A 90 3.31 -11.87 -3.91
C MET A 90 2.47 -10.64 -3.63
N ALA A 91 1.31 -10.94 -3.06
CA ALA A 91 0.34 -10.07 -2.42
C ALA A 91 -0.83 -9.59 -3.28
N ALA A 92 -2.01 -10.12 -2.97
CA ALA A 92 -3.25 -9.48 -3.34
C ALA A 92 -3.31 -8.12 -2.62
N MET A 93 -3.35 -7.04 -3.40
CA MET A 93 -3.43 -5.67 -2.87
C MET A 93 -4.87 -5.15 -3.01
N ASP A 94 -5.38 -4.54 -1.93
CA ASP A 94 -6.65 -3.82 -1.94
C ASP A 94 -6.38 -2.35 -1.57
N ILE A 95 -6.40 -1.48 -2.58
CA ILE A 95 -6.15 -0.05 -2.43
C ILE A 95 -7.49 0.69 -2.51
N ARG A 96 -7.76 1.63 -1.59
CA ARG A 96 -8.98 2.46 -1.60
C ARG A 96 -8.65 3.94 -1.63
N LEU A 97 -9.49 4.74 -2.28
CA LEU A 97 -9.30 6.18 -2.47
C LEU A 97 -10.33 6.98 -1.67
N VAL A 98 -9.85 8.07 -1.07
CA VAL A 98 -10.67 9.02 -0.31
C VAL A 98 -10.64 10.38 -1.02
N GLU A 99 -11.81 10.94 -1.31
CA GLU A 99 -11.93 12.33 -1.77
C GLU A 99 -11.93 13.28 -0.55
N HIS A 100 -11.22 14.40 -0.65
CA HIS A 100 -11.25 15.46 0.36
C HIS A 100 -12.67 16.06 0.47
N VAL A 101 -13.18 16.18 1.70
CA VAL A 101 -14.36 16.99 2.03
C VAL A 101 -13.92 18.43 2.28
#